data_AF-A0A9D2DIP7-F1
#
_entry.id   AF-A0A9D2DIP7-F1
#
_cell.length_a   1.000
_cell.length_b   1.000
_cell.length_c   1.000
_cell.angle_alpha   90.00
_cell.angle_beta   90.00
_cell.angle_gamma   90.00
#
_symmetry.space_group_name_H-M   'P 1'
#
loop_
_entity.id
_entity.type
_entity.pdbx_description
1 polymer ?
#
loop_
_entity_poly.entity_id
_entity_poly.type
_entity_poly.pdbx_seq_one_letter_code
_entity_poly.pdbx_strand_id
1 'polypeptide(L)'
;MTGAEAQIGPAQEPANAPGRAEIPVEGRLGADAVSGSNGFIAWGARSDVGLVRGHNEDSFLLRTPLFMVSDGMGGHAAGEVASSIAVETVGEQAPGTADDVLLGAAVEAANMAVIQAAEQGIGKPGMGCTVTAVLIEKNKMAVAHVGDSRAYVLRQGTLVRVTHDHSYVEELVDSGQITADEARTHPSRSIITRALGSDPDMYADHFSLEVNDGDRIILCSDGLSSMISDAEIESLAVSSATPQQAADNLVAAALTAGGSDNVTVVVVDVLNDGIADAARRRLLRRASIISGVIVVLAALSVLLAAALVRSEWYLGVNGTTVGLYRGVSGSFLGVPTYELVGTSSVELSDLPSSVQDQLAQGIRVESEEAGREVIDSYHDQINAEKDRAAQIAETARSETSDPSSDADGGEQQ
;
A
#
# COMPACT_ATOMS: atom_id res chain seq x y z
N MET A 1 29.55 -43.25 62.64
CA MET A 1 29.88 -41.99 61.96
C MET A 1 29.91 -42.30 60.47
N THR A 2 28.74 -42.34 59.83
CA THR A 2 28.07 -41.19 59.19
C THR A 2 28.66 -40.92 57.80
N GLY A 3 28.22 -41.71 56.82
CA GLY A 3 28.29 -41.30 55.41
C GLY A 3 27.27 -40.19 55.15
N ALA A 4 27.58 -39.30 54.22
CA ALA A 4 26.69 -38.20 53.83
C ALA A 4 25.87 -38.62 52.61
N GLU A 5 24.55 -38.67 52.75
CA GLU A 5 23.63 -38.80 51.62
C GLU A 5 23.51 -37.44 50.92
N ALA A 6 23.90 -37.38 49.65
CA ALA A 6 23.72 -36.18 48.84
C ALA A 6 22.26 -36.10 48.39
N GLN A 7 21.46 -35.27 49.07
CA GLN A 7 20.09 -34.97 48.65
C GLN A 7 20.11 -34.19 47.34
N ILE A 8 19.79 -34.86 46.23
CA ILE A 8 19.48 -34.20 44.96
C ILE A 8 18.06 -33.63 45.11
N GLY A 9 17.95 -32.30 45.21
CA GLY A 9 16.66 -31.62 45.19
C GLY A 9 15.97 -31.74 43.82
N PRO A 10 14.65 -31.48 43.72
CA PRO A 10 13.99 -31.37 42.43
C PRO A 10 14.66 -30.28 41.58
N ALA A 11 14.74 -30.50 40.27
CA ALA A 11 15.28 -29.50 39.35
C ALA A 11 14.44 -28.21 39.44
N GLN A 12 15.11 -27.06 39.55
CA GLN A 12 14.42 -25.77 39.45
C GLN A 12 14.13 -25.50 37.96
N GLU A 13 12.87 -25.25 37.64
CA GLU A 13 12.45 -24.81 36.32
C GLU A 13 13.12 -23.46 35.96
N PRO A 14 13.50 -23.23 34.69
CA PRO A 14 14.07 -21.97 34.25
C PRO A 14 13.00 -20.87 34.25
N ALA A 15 13.00 -20.05 35.31
CA ALA A 15 11.96 -19.05 35.59
C ALA A 15 11.91 -17.81 34.66
N ASN A 16 12.36 -17.92 33.40
CA ASN A 16 12.36 -16.85 32.39
C ASN A 16 12.19 -17.42 30.96
N ALA A 17 11.10 -18.14 30.68
CA ALA A 17 10.72 -18.52 29.32
C ALA A 17 9.81 -17.42 28.70
N PRO A 18 10.19 -16.72 27.61
CA PRO A 18 9.49 -15.55 27.10
C PRO A 18 8.28 -15.91 26.18
N GLY A 19 7.38 -16.79 26.66
CA GLY A 19 6.24 -17.28 25.89
C GLY A 19 4.84 -17.11 26.53
N ARG A 20 4.74 -16.93 27.85
CA ARG A 20 3.44 -16.92 28.55
C ARG A 20 2.74 -15.56 28.53
N ALA A 21 1.46 -15.56 28.17
CA ALA A 21 0.55 -14.42 28.31
C ALA A 21 -0.06 -14.36 29.73
N GLU A 22 0.76 -14.17 30.77
CA GLU A 22 0.28 -14.17 32.17
C GLU A 22 -0.58 -12.93 32.52
N ILE A 23 -1.90 -13.03 32.32
CA ILE A 23 -2.92 -12.19 32.98
C ILE A 23 -4.05 -13.09 33.49
N PRO A 24 -4.32 -13.16 34.81
CA PRO A 24 -5.30 -14.10 35.35
C PRO A 24 -6.75 -13.71 35.05
N VAL A 25 -7.56 -14.69 34.65
CA VAL A 25 -9.02 -14.57 34.49
C VAL A 25 -9.70 -15.53 35.47
N GLU A 26 -10.77 -15.08 36.14
CA GLU A 26 -11.45 -15.88 37.17
C GLU A 26 -12.34 -17.00 36.58
N GLY A 27 -11.80 -18.21 36.36
CA GLY A 27 -12.61 -19.34 35.88
C GLY A 27 -11.87 -20.65 35.62
N ARG A 28 -11.44 -21.34 36.69
CA ARG A 28 -10.47 -22.47 36.70
C ARG A 28 -9.01 -22.03 36.52
N LEU A 29 -8.09 -22.87 37.02
CA LEU A 29 -6.66 -22.81 36.72
C LEU A 29 -6.42 -23.59 35.41
N GLY A 30 -5.58 -23.06 34.51
CA GLY A 30 -5.20 -23.74 33.27
C GLY A 30 -6.17 -23.55 32.09
N ALA A 31 -6.88 -22.42 32.02
CA ALA A 31 -7.70 -22.04 30.88
C ALA A 31 -7.35 -20.59 30.45
N ASP A 32 -6.56 -20.45 29.40
CA ASP A 32 -6.04 -19.16 28.93
C ASP A 32 -6.83 -18.68 27.72
N ALA A 33 -7.45 -17.50 27.81
CA ALA A 33 -8.31 -16.91 26.77
C ALA A 33 -7.80 -15.51 26.38
N VAL A 34 -7.45 -15.30 25.10
CA VAL A 34 -6.73 -14.10 24.65
C VAL A 34 -7.26 -13.61 23.29
N SER A 35 -7.73 -12.37 23.24
CA SER A 35 -8.32 -11.75 22.04
C SER A 35 -7.69 -10.40 21.67
N GLY A 36 -7.80 -10.00 20.40
CA GLY A 36 -7.37 -8.69 19.93
C GLY A 36 -7.90 -8.35 18.53
N SER A 37 -7.62 -7.13 18.06
CA SER A 37 -8.00 -6.69 16.71
C SER A 37 -7.15 -5.53 16.21
N ASN A 38 -7.00 -5.42 14.89
CA ASN A 38 -6.47 -4.26 14.19
C ASN A 38 -7.37 -3.90 12.99
N GLY A 39 -6.93 -2.99 12.11
CA GLY A 39 -7.72 -2.54 10.95
C GLY A 39 -7.86 -3.53 9.78
N PHE A 40 -7.28 -4.73 9.88
CA PHE A 40 -7.29 -5.79 8.86
C PHE A 40 -7.80 -7.13 9.38
N ILE A 41 -7.54 -7.45 10.65
CA ILE A 41 -7.91 -8.73 11.27
C ILE A 41 -8.35 -8.57 12.72
N ALA A 42 -9.27 -9.42 13.17
CA ALA A 42 -9.54 -9.68 14.59
C ALA A 42 -9.14 -11.13 14.92
N TRP A 43 -8.79 -11.41 16.18
CA TRP A 43 -8.41 -12.75 16.61
C TRP A 43 -8.88 -13.02 18.05
N GLY A 44 -9.01 -14.30 18.34
CA GLY A 44 -9.30 -14.83 19.66
C GLY A 44 -8.76 -16.25 19.77
N ALA A 45 -8.31 -16.62 20.95
CA ALA A 45 -7.79 -17.96 21.22
C ALA A 45 -8.22 -18.45 22.58
N ARG A 46 -8.27 -19.77 22.72
CA ARG A 46 -8.41 -20.42 24.01
C ARG A 46 -7.58 -21.70 24.04
N SER A 47 -6.83 -21.88 25.12
CA SER A 47 -6.17 -23.15 25.48
C SER A 47 -6.72 -23.65 26.81
N ASP A 48 -6.90 -24.96 26.95
CA ASP A 48 -7.45 -25.61 28.15
C ASP A 48 -6.75 -26.97 28.34
N VAL A 49 -6.38 -27.30 29.59
CA VAL A 49 -5.72 -28.58 29.95
C VAL A 49 -6.56 -29.81 29.56
N GLY A 50 -7.88 -29.66 29.45
CA GLY A 50 -8.79 -30.79 29.26
C GLY A 50 -9.30 -31.35 30.58
N LEU A 51 -9.86 -32.55 30.54
CA LEU A 51 -10.47 -33.25 31.68
C LEU A 51 -9.66 -34.47 32.16
N VAL A 52 -8.65 -34.90 31.39
CA VAL A 52 -7.89 -36.15 31.64
C VAL A 52 -6.38 -35.92 31.80
N ARG A 53 -5.78 -34.95 31.09
CA ARG A 53 -4.35 -34.61 31.24
C ARG A 53 -4.10 -33.90 32.59
N GLY A 54 -2.88 -34.04 33.11
CA GLY A 54 -2.46 -33.42 34.39
C GLY A 54 -1.82 -32.04 34.26
N HIS A 55 -1.40 -31.68 33.04
CA HIS A 55 -0.72 -30.44 32.66
C HIS A 55 -1.03 -30.14 31.19
N ASN A 56 -0.70 -28.93 30.74
CA ASN A 56 -0.82 -28.53 29.33
C ASN A 56 0.53 -28.70 28.62
N GLU A 57 0.54 -29.39 27.49
CA GLU A 57 1.70 -29.54 26.61
C GLU A 57 1.54 -28.72 25.31
N ASP A 58 0.34 -28.18 25.03
CA ASP A 58 0.11 -27.23 23.95
C ASP A 58 0.77 -25.86 24.19
N SER A 59 1.24 -25.24 23.11
CA SER A 59 1.60 -23.82 23.03
C SER A 59 0.95 -23.14 21.83
N PHE A 60 0.74 -21.82 21.87
CA PHE A 60 0.19 -21.04 20.76
C PHE A 60 0.81 -19.64 20.66
N LEU A 61 0.72 -19.02 19.47
CA LEU A 61 1.24 -17.68 19.20
C LEU A 61 0.17 -16.75 18.64
N LEU A 62 0.05 -15.55 19.21
CA LEU A 62 -0.84 -14.48 18.76
C LEU A 62 -0.04 -13.18 18.52
N ARG A 63 0.60 -13.04 17.35
CA ARG A 63 1.48 -11.89 17.11
C ARG A 63 1.49 -11.46 15.65
N THR A 64 0.51 -10.63 15.30
CA THR A 64 0.24 -10.11 13.95
C THR A 64 1.52 -9.74 13.19
N PRO A 65 1.73 -10.21 11.95
CA PRO A 65 0.78 -10.96 11.10
C PRO A 65 0.73 -12.49 11.35
N LEU A 66 1.49 -13.02 12.31
CA LEU A 66 1.68 -14.46 12.55
C LEU A 66 0.74 -15.01 13.64
N PHE A 67 0.20 -16.20 13.39
CA PHE A 67 -0.61 -17.00 14.32
C PHE A 67 -0.18 -18.47 14.26
N MET A 68 -0.23 -19.19 15.38
CA MET A 68 0.32 -20.55 15.46
C MET A 68 -0.33 -21.37 16.58
N VAL A 69 -0.43 -22.68 16.37
CA VAL A 69 -0.63 -23.70 17.43
C VAL A 69 0.48 -24.74 17.31
N SER A 70 0.91 -25.29 18.44
CA SER A 70 1.93 -26.34 18.55
C SER A 70 1.56 -27.30 19.67
N ASP A 71 1.25 -28.54 19.32
CA ASP A 71 0.92 -29.63 20.27
C ASP A 71 2.20 -30.30 20.75
N GLY A 72 2.38 -30.44 22.07
CA GLY A 72 3.62 -30.91 22.69
C GLY A 72 3.60 -32.41 23.02
N MET A 73 4.49 -33.18 22.40
CA MET A 73 4.59 -34.63 22.61
C MET A 73 5.91 -35.02 23.32
N GLY A 74 5.82 -35.53 24.55
CA GLY A 74 7.02 -35.97 25.28
C GLY A 74 6.75 -36.79 26.54
N GLY A 75 7.41 -37.94 26.68
CA GLY A 75 7.27 -38.80 27.86
C GLY A 75 7.82 -38.14 29.13
N HIS A 76 6.98 -37.99 30.16
CA HIS A 76 7.28 -37.38 31.47
C HIS A 76 7.58 -35.87 31.44
N ALA A 77 6.70 -35.00 30.92
CA ALA A 77 6.87 -33.54 30.94
C ALA A 77 8.15 -33.10 30.20
N ALA A 78 7.97 -32.91 28.89
CA ALA A 78 8.91 -32.34 27.96
C ALA A 78 8.21 -31.87 26.66
N GLY A 79 6.96 -32.26 26.40
CA GLY A 79 6.16 -31.76 25.29
C GLY A 79 5.91 -30.26 25.39
N GLU A 80 5.63 -29.77 26.61
CA GLU A 80 5.50 -28.34 26.94
C GLU A 80 6.80 -27.55 26.71
N VAL A 81 7.96 -28.19 26.84
CA VAL A 81 9.25 -27.58 26.54
C VAL A 81 9.45 -27.50 25.03
N ALA A 82 9.13 -28.57 24.29
CA ALA A 82 9.25 -28.59 22.84
C ALA A 82 8.31 -27.60 22.14
N SER A 83 7.02 -27.55 22.52
CA SER A 83 6.04 -26.64 21.92
C SER A 83 6.35 -25.17 22.24
N SER A 84 6.82 -24.87 23.45
CA SER A 84 7.29 -23.54 23.85
C SER A 84 8.50 -23.10 23.00
N ILE A 85 9.51 -23.96 22.83
CA ILE A 85 10.68 -23.67 21.99
C ILE A 85 10.30 -23.47 20.52
N ALA A 86 9.34 -24.25 20.01
CA ALA A 86 8.86 -24.09 18.64
C ALA A 86 8.13 -22.76 18.44
N VAL A 87 7.22 -22.39 19.34
CA VAL A 87 6.52 -21.10 19.33
C VAL A 87 7.49 -19.92 19.46
N GLU A 88 8.49 -20.01 20.33
CA GLU A 88 9.53 -18.99 20.48
C GLU A 88 10.37 -18.86 19.19
N THR A 89 10.87 -19.98 18.65
CA THR A 89 11.79 -19.97 17.49
C THR A 89 11.11 -19.56 16.19
N VAL A 90 9.90 -20.07 15.89
CA VAL A 90 9.10 -19.59 14.75
C VAL A 90 8.70 -18.13 14.99
N GLY A 91 8.45 -17.75 16.25
CA GLY A 91 8.30 -16.37 16.68
C GLY A 91 9.48 -15.49 16.26
N GLU A 92 10.72 -15.85 16.55
CA GLU A 92 11.88 -15.02 16.21
C GLU A 92 12.23 -15.01 14.72
N GLN A 93 12.02 -16.13 14.01
CA GLN A 93 12.53 -16.31 12.65
C GLN A 93 11.51 -16.13 11.51
N ALA A 94 10.21 -16.07 11.79
CA ALA A 94 9.19 -15.91 10.75
C ALA A 94 9.35 -14.58 9.95
N PRO A 95 9.03 -14.58 8.64
CA PRO A 95 9.14 -13.39 7.80
C PRO A 95 8.17 -12.27 8.21
N GLY A 96 8.46 -11.03 7.81
CA GLY A 96 7.56 -9.88 8.00
C GLY A 96 6.41 -9.79 6.98
N THR A 97 6.29 -10.76 6.06
CA THR A 97 5.37 -10.78 4.92
C THR A 97 4.83 -12.20 4.71
N ALA A 98 3.70 -12.34 4.01
CA ALA A 98 3.15 -13.65 3.65
C ALA A 98 4.01 -14.34 2.58
N ASP A 99 5.11 -14.95 3.01
CA ASP A 99 6.02 -15.78 2.22
C ASP A 99 6.07 -17.18 2.86
N ASP A 100 5.57 -18.17 2.14
CA ASP A 100 5.41 -19.54 2.59
C ASP A 100 6.72 -20.32 2.66
N VAL A 101 7.68 -20.04 1.78
CA VAL A 101 9.00 -20.67 1.79
C VAL A 101 9.81 -20.19 3.00
N LEU A 102 9.76 -18.88 3.29
CA LEU A 102 10.41 -18.32 4.48
C LEU A 102 9.71 -18.71 5.79
N LEU A 103 8.39 -18.93 5.78
CA LEU A 103 7.68 -19.46 6.94
C LEU A 103 8.01 -20.94 7.19
N GLY A 104 8.09 -21.76 6.14
CA GLY A 104 8.56 -23.16 6.23
C GLY A 104 9.97 -23.26 6.82
N ALA A 105 10.91 -22.44 6.32
CA ALA A 105 12.28 -22.38 6.84
C ALA A 105 12.35 -21.98 8.33
N ALA A 106 11.41 -21.17 8.83
CA ALA A 106 11.34 -20.85 10.27
C ALA A 106 10.86 -22.05 11.12
N VAL A 107 10.00 -22.93 10.58
CA VAL A 107 9.59 -24.19 11.23
C VAL A 107 10.72 -25.23 11.21
N GLU A 108 11.50 -25.28 10.12
CA GLU A 108 12.70 -26.12 10.02
C GLU A 108 13.81 -25.65 10.99
N ALA A 109 13.95 -24.34 11.19
CA ALA A 109 14.82 -23.79 12.22
C ALA A 109 14.33 -24.10 13.66
N ALA A 110 13.01 -24.14 13.88
CA ALA A 110 12.42 -24.57 15.14
C ALA A 110 12.67 -26.06 15.44
N ASN A 111 12.66 -26.92 14.41
CA ASN A 111 13.06 -28.32 14.56
C ASN A 111 14.50 -28.45 15.09
N MET A 112 15.43 -27.68 14.52
CA MET A 112 16.82 -27.61 14.99
C MET A 112 16.92 -27.11 16.44
N ALA A 113 16.14 -26.10 16.82
CA ALA A 113 16.12 -25.59 18.19
C ALA A 113 15.62 -26.64 19.21
N VAL A 114 14.56 -27.39 18.89
CA VAL A 114 14.02 -28.47 19.76
C VAL A 114 15.04 -29.60 19.92
N ILE A 115 15.66 -30.05 18.83
CA ILE A 115 16.72 -31.09 18.88
C ILE A 115 17.91 -30.61 19.73
N GLN A 116 18.42 -29.41 19.45
CA GLN A 116 19.57 -28.86 20.14
C GLN A 116 19.31 -28.60 21.64
N ALA A 117 18.09 -28.20 22.01
CA ALA A 117 17.69 -28.03 23.41
C ALA A 117 17.77 -29.35 24.19
N ALA A 118 17.27 -30.46 23.61
CA ALA A 118 17.35 -31.77 24.23
C ALA A 118 18.81 -32.23 24.43
N GLU A 119 19.71 -31.95 23.47
CA GLU A 119 21.16 -32.21 23.61
C GLU A 119 21.81 -31.36 24.71
N GLN A 120 21.34 -30.13 24.92
CA GLN A 120 21.81 -29.22 25.98
C GLN A 120 21.21 -29.53 27.37
N GLY A 121 20.29 -30.49 27.47
CA GLY A 121 19.60 -30.85 28.71
C GLY A 121 18.43 -29.91 29.08
N ILE A 122 17.93 -29.13 28.11
CA ILE A 122 16.68 -28.38 28.22
C ILE A 122 15.56 -29.30 27.70
N GLY A 123 14.65 -29.70 28.58
CA GLY A 123 13.68 -30.75 28.27
C GLY A 123 14.30 -32.14 28.32
N LYS A 124 13.95 -33.03 27.38
CA LYS A 124 14.36 -34.45 27.40
C LYS A 124 14.60 -35.03 26.00
N PRO A 125 15.52 -36.00 25.83
CA PRO A 125 15.65 -36.75 24.58
C PRO A 125 14.33 -37.44 24.20
N GLY A 126 13.90 -37.29 22.94
CA GLY A 126 12.60 -37.78 22.47
C GLY A 126 11.41 -36.89 22.83
N MET A 127 11.65 -35.62 23.22
CA MET A 127 10.62 -34.58 23.15
C MET A 127 10.43 -34.11 21.71
N GLY A 128 9.21 -33.74 21.36
CA GLY A 128 8.86 -33.19 20.06
C GLY A 128 7.58 -32.39 20.12
N CYS A 129 7.18 -31.81 18.99
CA CYS A 129 5.90 -31.11 18.88
C CYS A 129 5.39 -31.10 17.43
N THR A 130 4.08 -30.89 17.28
CA THR A 130 3.48 -30.47 16.00
C THR A 130 3.64 -28.97 15.85
N VAL A 131 3.50 -28.47 14.62
CA VAL A 131 3.43 -27.04 14.30
C VAL A 131 2.36 -26.82 13.26
N THR A 132 1.46 -25.87 13.49
CA THR A 132 0.61 -25.30 12.45
C THR A 132 0.63 -23.78 12.57
N ALA A 133 1.32 -23.13 11.64
CA ALA A 133 1.53 -21.69 11.60
C ALA A 133 0.87 -21.08 10.35
N VAL A 134 0.23 -19.93 10.52
CA VAL A 134 -0.29 -19.10 9.42
C VAL A 134 0.14 -17.66 9.57
N LEU A 135 0.49 -17.02 8.46
CA LEU A 135 0.87 -15.62 8.41
C LEU A 135 -0.01 -14.88 7.40
N ILE A 136 -0.85 -13.98 7.91
CA ILE A 136 -1.90 -13.30 7.14
C ILE A 136 -1.47 -11.86 6.84
N GLU A 137 -1.23 -11.55 5.57
CA GLU A 137 -0.83 -10.23 5.11
C GLU A 137 -1.70 -9.76 3.93
N LYS A 138 -2.63 -8.82 4.21
CA LYS A 138 -3.63 -8.34 3.24
C LYS A 138 -4.49 -9.51 2.74
N ASN A 139 -4.52 -9.77 1.44
CA ASN A 139 -5.28 -10.84 0.82
C ASN A 139 -4.50 -12.16 0.65
N LYS A 140 -3.30 -12.31 1.23
CA LYS A 140 -2.48 -13.53 1.15
C LYS A 140 -2.26 -14.11 2.54
N MET A 141 -2.46 -15.42 2.67
CA MET A 141 -2.07 -16.20 3.83
C MET A 141 -0.98 -17.19 3.41
N ALA A 142 0.18 -17.12 4.06
CA ALA A 142 1.16 -18.20 4.03
C ALA A 142 0.83 -19.21 5.14
N VAL A 143 1.05 -20.50 4.87
CA VAL A 143 0.85 -21.62 5.81
C VAL A 143 2.14 -22.43 5.88
N ALA A 144 2.51 -22.88 7.08
CA ALA A 144 3.55 -23.89 7.30
C ALA A 144 3.10 -24.88 8.37
N HIS A 145 3.26 -26.18 8.12
CA HIS A 145 2.61 -27.24 8.90
C HIS A 145 3.46 -28.51 9.01
N VAL A 146 3.45 -29.12 10.20
CA VAL A 146 4.04 -30.42 10.55
C VAL A 146 3.18 -31.08 11.63
N GLY A 147 2.70 -32.31 11.42
CA GLY A 147 1.96 -33.10 12.42
C GLY A 147 0.46 -33.22 12.13
N ASP A 148 -0.36 -33.39 13.16
CA ASP A 148 -1.82 -33.60 13.08
C ASP A 148 -2.67 -32.48 13.72
N SER A 149 -2.03 -31.43 14.26
CA SER A 149 -2.67 -30.11 14.42
C SER A 149 -3.21 -29.62 13.08
N ARG A 150 -4.36 -28.94 13.07
CA ARG A 150 -5.07 -28.57 11.83
C ARG A 150 -5.27 -27.07 11.66
N ALA A 151 -5.25 -26.64 10.41
CA ALA A 151 -5.80 -25.35 9.96
C ALA A 151 -7.01 -25.54 9.04
N TYR A 152 -8.00 -24.66 9.20
CA TYR A 152 -9.21 -24.56 8.39
C TYR A 152 -9.46 -23.12 7.93
N VAL A 153 -10.15 -22.98 6.80
CA VAL A 153 -10.73 -21.71 6.34
C VAL A 153 -12.25 -21.86 6.23
N LEU A 154 -12.99 -21.05 6.99
CA LEU A 154 -14.43 -20.87 6.86
C LEU A 154 -14.69 -19.68 5.92
N ARG A 155 -15.26 -19.95 4.75
CA ARG A 155 -15.60 -18.94 3.73
C ARG A 155 -17.08 -19.05 3.38
N GLN A 156 -17.82 -17.95 3.50
CA GLN A 156 -19.25 -17.85 3.13
C GLN A 156 -20.18 -18.91 3.76
N GLY A 157 -19.79 -19.48 4.92
CA GLY A 157 -20.53 -20.52 5.61
C GLY A 157 -20.14 -21.96 5.28
N THR A 158 -19.05 -22.18 4.53
CA THR A 158 -18.47 -23.50 4.28
C THR A 158 -17.04 -23.58 4.85
N LEU A 159 -16.78 -24.59 5.69
CA LEU A 159 -15.49 -24.89 6.28
C LEU A 159 -14.67 -25.81 5.35
N VAL A 160 -13.38 -25.52 5.20
CA VAL A 160 -12.43 -26.36 4.45
C VAL A 160 -11.17 -26.57 5.28
N ARG A 161 -10.81 -27.83 5.61
CA ARG A 161 -9.48 -28.18 6.15
C ARG A 161 -8.45 -27.90 5.06
N VAL A 162 -7.45 -27.07 5.36
CA VAL A 162 -6.39 -26.69 4.40
C VAL A 162 -5.05 -27.40 4.65
N THR A 163 -4.91 -28.02 5.82
CA THR A 163 -3.81 -28.93 6.18
C THR A 163 -4.16 -30.38 5.85
N HIS A 164 -3.16 -31.25 5.83
CA HIS A 164 -3.29 -32.69 5.66
C HIS A 164 -2.44 -33.35 6.74
N ASP A 165 -3.07 -34.14 7.59
CA ASP A 165 -2.50 -34.57 8.86
C ASP A 165 -1.35 -35.57 8.62
N HIS A 166 -0.14 -35.27 9.11
CA HIS A 166 1.02 -36.17 9.07
C HIS A 166 0.88 -37.30 10.10
N SER A 167 -0.13 -38.16 9.91
CA SER A 167 -0.47 -39.28 10.78
C SER A 167 -0.62 -40.58 10.01
N TYR A 168 -0.35 -41.70 10.67
CA TYR A 168 -0.46 -43.04 10.10
C TYR A 168 -1.90 -43.37 9.67
N VAL A 169 -2.93 -42.77 10.29
CA VAL A 169 -4.33 -42.99 9.89
C VAL A 169 -4.74 -42.18 8.67
N GLU A 170 -4.20 -40.98 8.46
CA GLU A 170 -4.42 -40.22 7.23
C GLU A 170 -3.75 -40.94 6.04
N GLU A 171 -2.54 -41.50 6.22
CA GLU A 171 -1.88 -42.36 5.21
C GLU A 171 -2.72 -43.61 4.84
N LEU A 172 -3.45 -44.19 5.78
CA LEU A 172 -4.40 -45.29 5.53
C LEU A 172 -5.68 -44.82 4.81
N VAL A 173 -6.11 -43.57 5.00
CA VAL A 173 -7.25 -42.97 4.27
C VAL A 173 -6.84 -42.64 2.83
N ASP A 174 -5.70 -41.98 2.63
CA ASP A 174 -5.15 -41.63 1.30
C ASP A 174 -4.95 -42.86 0.42
N SER A 175 -4.46 -43.95 1.01
CA SER A 175 -4.26 -45.24 0.33
C SER A 175 -5.55 -46.06 0.17
N GLY A 176 -6.70 -45.56 0.64
CA GLY A 176 -8.01 -46.19 0.52
C GLY A 176 -8.17 -47.48 1.33
N GLN A 177 -7.36 -47.67 2.38
CA GLN A 177 -7.40 -48.85 3.25
C GLN A 177 -8.46 -48.73 4.35
N ILE A 178 -8.75 -47.51 4.80
CA ILE A 178 -9.83 -47.19 5.74
C ILE A 178 -10.59 -45.93 5.29
N THR A 179 -11.80 -45.73 5.78
CA THR A 179 -12.55 -44.48 5.63
C THR A 179 -12.18 -43.44 6.70
N ALA A 180 -12.49 -42.17 6.46
CA ALA A 180 -12.26 -41.09 7.43
C ALA A 180 -13.01 -41.31 8.76
N ASP A 181 -14.21 -41.91 8.75
CA ASP A 181 -14.94 -42.25 9.97
C ASP A 181 -14.26 -43.39 10.76
N GLU A 182 -13.69 -44.37 10.07
CA GLU A 182 -12.90 -45.44 10.69
C GLU A 182 -11.59 -44.89 11.29
N ALA A 183 -10.91 -43.97 10.60
CA ALA A 183 -9.68 -43.32 11.08
C ALA A 183 -9.86 -42.65 12.46
N ARG A 184 -10.97 -41.93 12.67
CA ARG A 184 -11.28 -41.24 13.94
C ARG A 184 -11.41 -42.20 15.14
N THR A 185 -11.74 -43.47 14.92
CA THR A 185 -11.87 -44.50 15.97
C THR A 185 -10.76 -45.55 15.96
N HIS A 186 -9.78 -45.42 15.05
CA HIS A 186 -8.74 -46.41 14.85
C HIS A 186 -7.79 -46.52 16.06
N PRO A 187 -7.37 -47.72 16.48
CA PRO A 187 -6.47 -47.90 17.63
C PRO A 187 -5.12 -47.18 17.51
N SER A 188 -4.66 -46.92 16.28
CA SER A 188 -3.40 -46.24 15.98
C SER A 188 -3.58 -44.78 15.55
N ARG A 189 -4.71 -44.12 15.87
CA ARG A 189 -4.96 -42.73 15.44
C ARG A 189 -3.90 -41.73 15.93
N SER A 190 -3.39 -41.90 17.15
CA SER A 190 -2.37 -41.06 17.76
C SER A 190 -0.93 -41.46 17.38
N ILE A 191 -0.73 -42.00 16.17
CA ILE A 191 0.61 -42.26 15.61
C ILE A 191 0.89 -41.21 14.53
N ILE A 192 1.59 -40.16 14.95
CA ILE A 192 2.12 -39.10 14.09
C ILE A 192 3.32 -39.65 13.30
N THR A 193 3.39 -39.36 11.99
CA THR A 193 4.49 -39.77 11.10
C THR A 193 5.48 -38.64 10.80
N ARG A 194 5.17 -37.38 11.16
CA ARG A 194 6.13 -36.25 11.13
C ARG A 194 5.91 -35.28 12.30
N ALA A 195 6.98 -35.00 13.05
CA ALA A 195 6.97 -34.05 14.17
C ALA A 195 8.35 -33.37 14.30
N LEU A 196 8.39 -32.18 14.92
CA LEU A 196 9.65 -31.53 15.30
C LEU A 196 10.34 -32.31 16.43
N GLY A 197 11.66 -32.17 16.56
CA GLY A 197 12.44 -32.70 17.68
C GLY A 197 13.01 -34.11 17.48
N SER A 198 12.64 -34.82 16.41
CA SER A 198 13.02 -36.23 16.18
C SER A 198 13.95 -36.47 15.00
N ASP A 199 13.73 -35.81 13.86
CA ASP A 199 14.49 -36.02 12.61
C ASP A 199 15.14 -34.70 12.17
N PRO A 200 16.48 -34.61 12.07
CA PRO A 200 17.15 -33.41 11.59
C PRO A 200 16.81 -33.01 10.14
N ASP A 201 16.49 -33.98 9.28
CA ASP A 201 16.20 -33.74 7.84
C ASP A 201 14.68 -33.53 7.57
N MET A 202 13.89 -33.30 8.64
CA MET A 202 12.45 -33.01 8.58
C MET A 202 12.17 -31.67 7.87
N TYR A 203 11.29 -31.71 6.87
CA TYR A 203 10.83 -30.55 6.10
C TYR A 203 9.38 -30.17 6.45
N ALA A 204 9.08 -28.87 6.42
CA ALA A 204 7.73 -28.36 6.69
C ALA A 204 6.89 -28.29 5.42
N ASP A 205 5.64 -28.79 5.47
CA ASP A 205 4.68 -28.61 4.38
C ASP A 205 4.23 -27.15 4.37
N HIS A 206 4.54 -26.41 3.31
CA HIS A 206 4.27 -24.98 3.21
C HIS A 206 3.64 -24.60 1.87
N PHE A 207 2.70 -23.65 1.92
CA PHE A 207 1.96 -23.18 0.75
C PHE A 207 1.27 -21.84 1.03
N SER A 208 0.75 -21.22 -0.04
CA SER A 208 0.01 -19.95 0.04
C SER A 208 -1.40 -20.04 -0.48
N LEU A 209 -2.31 -19.34 0.22
CA LEU A 209 -3.72 -19.18 -0.14
C LEU A 209 -4.10 -17.70 -0.26
N GLU A 210 -5.12 -17.40 -1.08
CA GLU A 210 -5.78 -16.09 -1.07
C GLU A 210 -6.90 -16.06 -0.02
N VAL A 211 -6.92 -15.01 0.79
CA VAL A 211 -7.95 -14.71 1.80
C VAL A 211 -8.68 -13.40 1.47
N ASN A 212 -9.97 -13.35 1.79
CA ASN A 212 -10.90 -12.27 1.42
C ASN A 212 -11.57 -11.67 2.65
N ASP A 213 -12.17 -10.49 2.48
CA ASP A 213 -13.12 -9.90 3.44
C ASP A 213 -14.16 -10.93 3.95
N GLY A 214 -14.19 -11.16 5.26
CA GLY A 214 -15.16 -12.04 5.93
C GLY A 214 -14.77 -13.53 6.03
N ASP A 215 -13.57 -13.92 5.60
CA ASP A 215 -13.04 -15.25 5.91
C ASP A 215 -12.70 -15.40 7.41
N ARG A 216 -12.95 -16.58 7.97
CA ARG A 216 -12.50 -16.98 9.33
C ARG A 216 -11.53 -18.15 9.24
N ILE A 217 -10.29 -17.93 9.69
CA ILE A 217 -9.25 -18.95 9.79
C ILE A 217 -9.33 -19.57 11.18
N ILE A 218 -9.18 -20.88 11.29
CA ILE A 218 -9.18 -21.62 12.56
C ILE A 218 -7.94 -22.53 12.58
N LEU A 219 -7.15 -22.47 13.65
CA LEU A 219 -6.07 -23.41 13.97
C LEU A 219 -6.46 -24.20 15.22
N CYS A 220 -6.10 -25.48 15.31
CA CYS A 220 -6.28 -26.27 16.54
C CYS A 220 -5.27 -27.40 16.71
N SER A 221 -5.04 -27.82 17.96
CA SER A 221 -4.42 -29.11 18.31
C SER A 221 -5.37 -30.29 18.10
N ASP A 222 -4.87 -31.53 18.21
CA ASP A 222 -5.64 -32.77 17.98
C ASP A 222 -6.86 -32.86 18.91
N GLY A 223 -6.78 -32.31 20.12
CA GLY A 223 -7.84 -32.34 21.12
C GLY A 223 -9.13 -31.63 20.71
N LEU A 224 -9.14 -30.85 19.62
CA LEU A 224 -10.39 -30.37 19.00
C LEU A 224 -10.94 -31.41 18.00
N SER A 225 -10.16 -31.76 16.97
CA SER A 225 -10.57 -32.60 15.83
C SER A 225 -10.80 -34.07 16.18
N SER A 226 -10.14 -34.57 17.22
CA SER A 226 -10.38 -35.91 17.78
C SER A 226 -11.69 -35.97 18.58
N MET A 227 -12.09 -34.87 19.22
CA MET A 227 -13.28 -34.79 20.09
C MET A 227 -14.57 -34.47 19.32
N ILE A 228 -14.55 -33.45 18.45
CA ILE A 228 -15.72 -33.01 17.66
C ILE A 228 -15.48 -33.14 16.15
N SER A 229 -16.54 -33.13 15.36
CA SER A 229 -16.45 -33.32 13.90
C SER A 229 -16.26 -32.01 13.13
N ASP A 230 -15.66 -32.05 11.95
CA ASP A 230 -15.51 -30.88 11.05
C ASP A 230 -16.84 -30.14 10.79
N ALA A 231 -17.96 -30.86 10.69
CA ALA A 231 -19.30 -30.28 10.54
C ALA A 231 -19.82 -29.58 11.81
N GLU A 232 -19.37 -30.03 12.99
CA GLU A 232 -19.65 -29.40 14.27
C GLU A 232 -18.75 -28.16 14.48
N ILE A 233 -17.48 -28.25 14.08
CA ILE A 233 -16.56 -27.10 13.98
C ILE A 233 -17.16 -26.03 13.05
N GLU A 234 -17.68 -26.41 11.89
CA GLU A 234 -18.38 -25.50 10.96
C GLU A 234 -19.59 -24.86 11.63
N SER A 235 -20.49 -25.64 12.23
CA SER A 235 -21.71 -25.12 12.87
C SER A 235 -21.41 -24.17 14.03
N LEU A 236 -20.38 -24.45 14.83
CA LEU A 236 -19.94 -23.59 15.94
C LEU A 236 -19.25 -22.32 15.44
N ALA A 237 -18.39 -22.44 14.42
CA ALA A 237 -17.70 -21.31 13.82
C ALA A 237 -18.64 -20.38 13.03
N VAL A 238 -19.68 -20.89 12.37
CA VAL A 238 -20.70 -20.10 11.67
C VAL A 238 -21.63 -19.37 12.64
N SER A 239 -21.96 -19.99 13.79
CA SER A 239 -22.89 -19.40 14.77
C SER A 239 -22.24 -18.43 15.78
N SER A 240 -20.91 -18.33 15.81
CA SER A 240 -20.16 -17.49 16.77
C SER A 240 -19.87 -16.10 16.20
N ALA A 241 -20.25 -15.03 16.92
CA ALA A 241 -20.22 -13.67 16.41
C ALA A 241 -18.84 -13.00 16.42
N THR A 242 -17.89 -13.51 17.22
CA THR A 242 -16.51 -12.98 17.34
C THR A 242 -15.52 -14.15 17.34
N PRO A 243 -14.23 -13.92 17.01
CA PRO A 243 -13.26 -15.01 16.95
C PRO A 243 -12.97 -15.60 18.35
N GLN A 244 -13.01 -14.77 19.40
CA GLN A 244 -12.92 -15.28 20.78
C GLN A 244 -14.11 -16.16 21.13
N GLN A 245 -15.35 -15.74 20.81
CA GLN A 245 -16.53 -16.56 21.07
C GLN A 245 -16.48 -17.89 20.29
N ALA A 246 -15.89 -17.90 19.08
CA ALA A 246 -15.66 -19.13 18.33
C ALA A 246 -14.67 -20.05 19.05
N ALA A 247 -13.51 -19.54 19.49
CA ALA A 247 -12.54 -20.31 20.27
C ALA A 247 -13.14 -20.85 21.59
N ASP A 248 -13.86 -20.00 22.33
CA ASP A 248 -14.53 -20.35 23.59
C ASP A 248 -15.54 -21.50 23.39
N ASN A 249 -16.37 -21.40 22.35
CA ASN A 249 -17.38 -22.40 22.00
C ASN A 249 -16.76 -23.72 21.50
N LEU A 250 -15.73 -23.66 20.67
CA LEU A 250 -15.04 -24.82 20.12
C LEU A 250 -14.36 -25.64 21.23
N VAL A 251 -13.61 -24.98 22.13
CA VAL A 251 -13.02 -25.64 23.30
C VAL A 251 -14.10 -26.17 24.25
N ALA A 252 -15.18 -25.42 24.48
CA ALA A 252 -16.30 -25.89 25.31
C ALA A 252 -16.98 -27.15 24.74
N ALA A 253 -17.09 -27.28 23.42
CA ALA A 253 -17.63 -28.46 22.75
C ALA A 253 -16.70 -29.67 22.90
N ALA A 254 -15.39 -29.53 22.67
CA ALA A 254 -14.41 -30.60 22.87
C ALA A 254 -14.38 -31.11 24.33
N LEU A 255 -14.40 -30.20 25.30
CA LEU A 255 -14.52 -30.53 26.73
C LEU A 255 -15.84 -31.26 27.06
N THR A 256 -16.93 -30.95 26.36
CA THR A 256 -18.24 -31.60 26.55
C THR A 256 -18.30 -32.97 25.89
N ALA A 257 -17.63 -33.16 24.75
CA ALA A 257 -17.49 -34.44 24.06
C ALA A 257 -16.59 -35.44 24.81
N GLY A 258 -15.62 -34.94 25.59
CA GLY A 258 -14.87 -35.74 26.56
C GLY A 258 -13.62 -35.09 27.13
N GLY A 259 -13.02 -34.14 26.41
CA GLY A 259 -11.78 -33.45 26.84
C GLY A 259 -10.66 -34.42 27.23
N SER A 260 -10.43 -35.47 26.44
CA SER A 260 -9.42 -36.49 26.79
C SER A 260 -7.98 -36.01 26.66
N ASP A 261 -7.78 -34.90 25.96
CA ASP A 261 -6.48 -34.30 25.70
C ASP A 261 -6.47 -32.78 25.98
N ASN A 262 -5.30 -32.15 25.85
CA ASN A 262 -5.17 -30.71 25.81
C ASN A 262 -5.93 -30.16 24.58
N VAL A 263 -6.55 -28.98 24.72
CA VAL A 263 -7.36 -28.39 23.63
C VAL A 263 -7.01 -26.93 23.45
N THR A 264 -6.34 -26.63 22.34
CA THR A 264 -5.96 -25.27 21.95
C THR A 264 -6.57 -24.90 20.62
N VAL A 265 -7.18 -23.72 20.56
CA VAL A 265 -7.85 -23.19 19.36
C VAL A 265 -7.49 -21.72 19.18
N VAL A 266 -7.05 -21.35 17.99
CA VAL A 266 -6.81 -19.96 17.56
C VAL A 266 -7.72 -19.64 16.40
N VAL A 267 -8.48 -18.55 16.49
CA VAL A 267 -9.41 -18.10 15.44
C VAL A 267 -9.01 -16.69 14.99
N VAL A 268 -8.98 -16.45 13.68
CA VAL A 268 -8.65 -15.15 13.07
C VAL A 268 -9.68 -14.79 12.00
N ASP A 269 -10.34 -13.66 12.17
CA ASP A 269 -11.32 -13.10 11.22
C ASP A 269 -10.65 -12.04 10.33
N VAL A 270 -10.79 -12.18 9.01
CA VAL A 270 -10.33 -11.18 8.04
C VAL A 270 -11.38 -10.07 7.90
N LEU A 271 -11.06 -8.88 8.41
CA LEU A 271 -11.93 -7.70 8.42
C LEU A 271 -11.73 -6.79 7.20
N ASN A 272 -10.54 -6.82 6.60
CA ASN A 272 -10.17 -6.05 5.41
C ASN A 272 -8.98 -6.73 4.71
N ASP A 273 -9.21 -7.35 3.57
CA ASP A 273 -8.19 -7.97 2.70
C ASP A 273 -7.26 -6.94 2.02
N GLY A 274 -7.61 -5.65 2.09
CA GLY A 274 -6.85 -4.55 1.53
C GLY A 274 -6.98 -4.40 0.01
N ILE A 275 -7.76 -5.23 -0.69
CA ILE A 275 -8.01 -5.15 -2.14
C ILE A 275 -8.73 -3.84 -2.46
N ALA A 276 -9.72 -3.43 -1.67
CA ALA A 276 -10.41 -2.15 -1.82
C ALA A 276 -9.44 -0.96 -1.73
N ASP A 277 -8.55 -0.94 -0.72
CA ASP A 277 -7.55 0.10 -0.56
C ASP A 277 -6.42 0.02 -1.60
N ALA A 278 -6.07 -1.16 -2.10
CA ALA A 278 -5.14 -1.33 -3.20
C ALA A 278 -5.72 -0.78 -4.51
N ALA A 279 -7.00 -1.06 -4.79
CA ALA A 279 -7.73 -0.50 -5.92
C ALA A 279 -7.84 1.03 -5.84
N ARG A 280 -8.21 1.56 -4.66
CA ARG A 280 -8.27 3.02 -4.40
C ARG A 280 -6.92 3.70 -4.60
N ARG A 281 -5.82 3.11 -4.08
CA ARG A 281 -4.45 3.62 -4.30
C ARG A 281 -4.01 3.55 -5.76
N ARG A 282 -4.36 2.49 -6.50
CA ARG A 282 -4.12 2.38 -7.96
C ARG A 282 -4.89 3.45 -8.75
N LEU A 283 -6.15 3.72 -8.39
CA LEU A 283 -6.97 4.77 -9.02
C LEU A 283 -6.40 6.17 -8.75
N LEU A 284 -6.09 6.49 -7.49
CA LEU A 284 -5.50 7.79 -7.12
C LEU A 284 -4.15 8.04 -7.81
N ARG A 285 -3.29 7.01 -7.92
CA ARG A 285 -2.01 7.10 -8.65
C ARG A 285 -2.22 7.31 -10.16
N ARG A 286 -3.24 6.72 -10.77
CA ARG A 286 -3.60 7.00 -12.17
C ARG A 286 -4.13 8.42 -12.34
N ALA A 287 -4.99 8.88 -11.44
CA ALA A 287 -5.56 10.24 -11.45
C ALA A 287 -4.47 11.32 -11.28
N SER A 288 -3.48 11.13 -10.39
CA SER A 288 -2.38 12.08 -10.22
C SER A 288 -1.45 12.14 -11.44
N ILE A 289 -1.18 11.01 -12.10
CA ILE A 289 -0.43 10.96 -13.36
C ILE A 289 -1.19 11.73 -14.46
N ILE A 290 -2.50 11.46 -14.63
CA ILE A 290 -3.33 12.14 -15.63
C ILE A 290 -3.39 13.66 -15.36
N SER A 291 -3.60 14.06 -14.10
CA SER A 291 -3.60 15.47 -13.70
C SER A 291 -2.26 16.16 -13.98
N GLY A 292 -1.14 15.48 -13.69
CA GLY A 292 0.20 15.98 -14.02
C GLY A 292 0.40 16.18 -15.52
N VAL A 293 -0.03 15.24 -16.36
CA VAL A 293 0.02 15.37 -17.83
C VAL A 293 -0.85 16.54 -18.32
N ILE A 294 -2.06 16.72 -17.77
CA ILE A 294 -2.94 17.85 -18.11
C ILE A 294 -2.28 19.20 -17.76
N VAL A 295 -1.67 19.31 -16.57
CA VAL A 295 -0.97 20.53 -16.16
C VAL A 295 0.25 20.83 -17.05
N VAL A 296 1.03 19.81 -17.43
CA VAL A 296 2.16 19.97 -18.35
C VAL A 296 1.70 20.38 -19.75
N LEU A 297 0.63 19.77 -20.28
CA LEU A 297 0.06 20.15 -21.58
C LEU A 297 -0.52 21.58 -21.57
N ALA A 298 -1.19 21.98 -20.48
CA ALA A 298 -1.68 23.34 -20.32
C ALA A 298 -0.51 24.34 -20.28
N ALA A 299 0.54 24.07 -19.49
CA ALA A 299 1.73 24.91 -19.44
C ALA A 299 2.42 25.03 -20.82
N LEU A 300 2.56 23.91 -21.56
CA LEU A 300 3.09 23.92 -22.93
C LEU A 300 2.21 24.74 -23.89
N SER A 301 0.88 24.65 -23.80
CA SER A 301 -0.01 25.47 -24.64
C SER A 301 0.08 26.97 -24.32
N VAL A 302 0.26 27.35 -23.05
CA VAL A 302 0.45 28.75 -22.63
C VAL A 302 1.81 29.27 -23.09
N LEU A 303 2.88 28.46 -22.99
CA LEU A 303 4.20 28.81 -23.52
C LEU A 303 4.19 28.98 -25.04
N LEU A 304 3.51 28.08 -25.77
CA LEU A 304 3.36 28.17 -27.23
C LEU A 304 2.54 29.40 -27.64
N ALA A 305 1.42 29.68 -26.96
CA ALA A 305 0.62 30.87 -27.21
C ALA A 305 1.41 32.17 -26.91
N ALA A 306 2.17 32.21 -25.82
CA ALA A 306 3.03 33.34 -25.49
C ALA A 306 4.18 33.54 -26.49
N ALA A 307 4.70 32.46 -27.08
CA ALA A 307 5.69 32.54 -28.16
C ALA A 307 5.08 33.11 -29.46
N LEU A 308 3.89 32.63 -29.86
CA LEU A 308 3.18 33.11 -31.05
C LEU A 308 2.71 34.57 -30.93
N VAL A 309 2.29 35.00 -29.75
CA VAL A 309 1.98 36.43 -29.51
C VAL A 309 3.24 37.28 -29.69
N ARG A 310 4.40 36.81 -29.19
CA ARG A 310 5.67 37.56 -29.24
C ARG A 310 6.34 37.63 -30.61
N SER A 311 5.87 36.88 -31.62
CA SER A 311 6.39 36.98 -33.00
C SER A 311 5.70 38.04 -33.86
N GLU A 312 4.53 38.53 -33.48
CA GLU A 312 3.84 39.62 -34.20
C GLU A 312 4.44 40.99 -33.87
N TRP A 313 4.45 41.89 -34.85
CA TRP A 313 4.87 43.29 -34.70
C TRP A 313 3.84 44.23 -35.32
N TYR A 314 3.61 45.40 -34.72
CA TYR A 314 2.72 46.42 -35.28
C TYR A 314 3.13 47.86 -34.89
N LEU A 315 2.78 48.79 -35.77
CA LEU A 315 2.84 50.23 -35.53
C LEU A 315 1.48 50.71 -35.00
N GLY A 316 1.50 51.54 -33.95
CA GLY A 316 0.29 52.08 -33.32
C GLY A 316 0.50 53.44 -32.67
N VAL A 317 -0.58 54.03 -32.16
CA VAL A 317 -0.56 55.35 -31.51
C VAL A 317 -0.02 55.28 -30.09
N ASN A 318 1.06 56.02 -29.80
CA ASN A 318 1.63 56.15 -28.45
C ASN A 318 1.57 57.61 -27.97
N GLY A 319 0.42 58.01 -27.44
CA GLY A 319 0.19 59.40 -27.03
C GLY A 319 0.09 60.32 -28.24
N THR A 320 1.13 61.11 -28.51
CA THR A 320 1.19 62.03 -29.66
C THR A 320 2.06 61.53 -30.82
N THR A 321 2.81 60.42 -30.68
CA THR A 321 3.70 59.91 -31.73
C THR A 321 3.41 58.45 -32.11
N VAL A 322 3.99 57.98 -33.23
CA VAL A 322 3.91 56.58 -33.64
C VAL A 322 4.84 55.72 -32.80
N GLY A 323 4.32 54.66 -32.17
CA GLY A 323 5.07 53.65 -31.44
C GLY A 323 5.16 52.33 -32.20
N LEU A 324 6.30 51.65 -32.09
CA LEU A 324 6.52 50.29 -32.57
C LEU A 324 6.34 49.30 -31.41
N TYR A 325 5.41 48.38 -31.57
CA TYR A 325 5.01 47.40 -30.58
C TYR A 325 5.33 45.98 -31.06
N ARG A 326 5.78 45.14 -30.13
CA ARG A 326 5.90 43.68 -30.30
C ARG A 326 4.78 43.01 -29.52
N GLY A 327 4.01 42.14 -30.16
CA GLY A 327 2.84 41.50 -29.57
C GLY A 327 1.57 41.68 -30.39
N VAL A 328 0.43 41.36 -29.77
CA VAL A 328 -0.91 41.59 -30.33
C VAL A 328 -1.60 42.68 -29.51
N SER A 329 -2.23 43.65 -30.18
CA SER A 329 -2.96 44.75 -29.55
C SER A 329 -4.12 44.23 -28.69
N GLY A 330 -4.09 44.54 -27.39
CA GLY A 330 -5.09 44.08 -26.42
C GLY A 330 -4.49 43.65 -25.07
N SER A 331 -5.30 42.96 -24.27
CA SER A 331 -4.86 42.32 -23.02
C SER A 331 -5.56 40.99 -22.81
N PHE A 332 -4.89 40.06 -22.13
CA PHE A 332 -5.42 38.74 -21.80
C PHE A 332 -5.25 38.50 -20.30
N LEU A 333 -6.35 38.18 -19.61
CA LEU A 333 -6.40 38.04 -18.14
C LEU A 333 -5.81 39.25 -17.38
N GLY A 334 -5.94 40.46 -17.94
CA GLY A 334 -5.43 41.70 -17.35
C GLY A 334 -3.95 41.99 -17.62
N VAL A 335 -3.22 41.09 -18.27
CA VAL A 335 -1.84 41.32 -18.73
C VAL A 335 -1.87 41.87 -20.17
N PRO A 336 -1.18 42.98 -20.49
CA PRO A 336 -1.11 43.47 -21.86
C PRO A 336 -0.41 42.44 -22.76
N THR A 337 -0.96 42.19 -23.96
CA THR A 337 -0.41 41.23 -24.92
C THR A 337 0.61 41.86 -25.87
N TYR A 338 1.08 43.08 -25.56
CA TYR A 338 2.01 43.88 -26.33
C TYR A 338 3.03 44.59 -25.44
N GLU A 339 4.19 44.88 -26.02
CA GLU A 339 5.32 45.56 -25.40
C GLU A 339 5.79 46.68 -26.35
N LEU A 340 5.95 47.91 -25.83
CA LEU A 340 6.47 49.04 -26.61
C LEU A 340 7.98 48.88 -26.76
N VAL A 341 8.46 48.63 -27.98
CA VAL A 341 9.89 48.42 -28.28
C VAL A 341 10.59 49.74 -28.62
N GLY A 342 9.86 50.70 -29.21
CA GLY A 342 10.39 52.04 -29.47
C GLY A 342 9.33 53.06 -29.86
N THR A 343 9.69 54.34 -29.74
CA THR A 343 8.87 55.49 -30.15
C THR A 343 9.56 56.28 -31.23
N SER A 344 8.83 56.62 -32.29
CA SER A 344 9.29 57.56 -33.31
C SER A 344 9.23 59.02 -32.81
N SER A 345 9.91 59.90 -33.53
CA SER A 345 9.76 61.35 -33.47
C SER A 345 8.67 61.89 -34.41
N VAL A 346 7.87 61.03 -35.04
CA VAL A 346 6.79 61.41 -35.96
C VAL A 346 5.52 61.69 -35.15
N GLU A 347 5.08 62.95 -35.11
CA GLU A 347 3.83 63.35 -34.46
C GLU A 347 2.61 62.97 -35.30
N LEU A 348 1.54 62.52 -34.64
CA LEU A 348 0.30 62.09 -35.31
C LEU A 348 -0.37 63.20 -36.12
N SER A 349 -0.22 64.45 -35.69
CA SER A 349 -0.79 65.64 -36.36
C SER A 349 -0.18 65.92 -37.73
N ASP A 350 1.04 65.43 -37.98
CA ASP A 350 1.74 65.60 -39.26
C ASP A 350 1.40 64.48 -40.27
N LEU A 351 0.66 63.44 -39.85
CA LEU A 351 0.26 62.32 -40.70
C LEU A 351 -1.13 62.54 -41.32
N PRO A 352 -1.38 62.07 -42.55
CA PRO A 352 -2.73 62.07 -43.15
C PRO A 352 -3.75 61.31 -42.27
N SER A 353 -4.99 61.80 -42.22
CA SER A 353 -6.04 61.20 -41.36
C SER A 353 -6.28 59.71 -41.64
N SER A 354 -6.18 59.28 -42.89
CA SER A 354 -6.27 57.86 -43.27
C SER A 354 -5.16 56.99 -42.67
N VAL A 355 -3.97 57.56 -42.43
CA VAL A 355 -2.85 56.89 -41.74
C VAL A 355 -3.05 56.93 -40.23
N GLN A 356 -3.59 58.02 -39.68
CA GLN A 356 -3.98 58.10 -38.27
C GLN A 356 -5.03 57.02 -37.92
N ASP A 357 -6.07 56.87 -38.73
CA ASP A 357 -7.12 55.85 -38.55
C ASP A 357 -6.58 54.42 -38.65
N GLN A 358 -5.57 54.18 -39.50
CA GLN A 358 -4.90 52.88 -39.63
C GLN A 358 -3.97 52.60 -38.43
N LEU A 359 -3.23 53.59 -37.95
CA LEU A 359 -2.40 53.47 -36.74
C LEU A 359 -3.24 53.31 -35.47
N ALA A 360 -4.45 53.88 -35.42
CA ALA A 360 -5.41 53.63 -34.35
C ALA A 360 -5.95 52.19 -34.32
N GLN A 361 -5.96 51.51 -35.48
CA GLN A 361 -6.33 50.09 -35.61
C GLN A 361 -5.14 49.13 -35.47
N GLY A 362 -3.91 49.62 -35.70
CA GLY A 362 -2.66 48.88 -35.61
C GLY A 362 -2.21 48.33 -36.97
N ILE A 363 -1.15 48.92 -37.54
CA ILE A 363 -0.59 48.48 -38.83
C ILE A 363 0.42 47.36 -38.55
N ARG A 364 0.14 46.13 -38.99
CA ARG A 364 1.08 45.01 -38.84
C ARG A 364 2.32 45.19 -39.73
N VAL A 365 3.47 44.75 -39.23
CA VAL A 365 4.76 44.76 -39.94
C VAL A 365 5.48 43.43 -39.71
N GLU A 366 6.31 42.99 -40.65
CA GLU A 366 6.90 41.64 -40.62
C GLU A 366 8.10 41.50 -39.67
N SER A 367 8.77 42.61 -39.33
CA SER A 367 9.90 42.65 -38.40
C SER A 367 10.08 44.03 -37.75
N GLU A 368 11.03 44.14 -36.81
CA GLU A 368 11.40 45.44 -36.22
C GLU A 368 11.98 46.40 -37.27
N GLU A 369 12.82 45.88 -38.16
CA GLU A 369 13.47 46.61 -39.24
C GLU A 369 12.44 47.16 -40.23
N ALA A 370 11.48 46.33 -40.67
CA ALA A 370 10.37 46.78 -41.53
C ALA A 370 9.48 47.83 -40.83
N GLY A 371 9.26 47.69 -39.52
CA GLY A 371 8.57 48.69 -38.71
C GLY A 371 9.29 50.04 -38.67
N ARG A 372 10.62 50.03 -38.60
CA ARG A 372 11.47 51.23 -38.64
C ARG A 372 11.49 51.85 -40.04
N GLU A 373 11.66 51.06 -41.10
CA GLU A 373 11.65 51.52 -42.49
C GLU A 373 10.32 52.21 -42.86
N VAL A 374 9.17 51.71 -42.36
CA VAL A 374 7.87 52.38 -42.53
C VAL A 374 7.81 53.71 -41.77
N ILE A 375 8.33 53.79 -40.54
CA ILE A 375 8.43 55.06 -39.78
C ILE A 375 9.31 56.07 -40.52
N ASP A 376 10.48 55.65 -41.00
CA ASP A 376 11.42 56.51 -41.71
C ASP A 376 10.80 57.00 -43.03
N SER A 377 10.04 56.15 -43.73
CA SER A 377 9.29 56.55 -44.93
C SER A 377 8.24 57.64 -44.66
N TYR A 378 7.61 57.65 -43.48
CA TYR A 378 6.68 58.73 -43.09
C TYR A 378 7.43 60.01 -42.75
N HIS A 379 8.57 59.92 -42.06
CA HIS A 379 9.43 61.06 -41.76
C HIS A 379 9.91 61.76 -43.05
N ASP A 380 10.36 61.00 -44.04
CA ASP A 380 10.80 61.53 -45.34
C ASP A 380 9.65 62.15 -46.14
N GLN A 381 8.44 61.57 -46.09
CA GLN A 381 7.24 62.16 -46.69
C GLN A 381 6.87 63.50 -46.03
N ILE A 382 6.84 63.56 -44.70
CA ILE A 382 6.55 64.78 -43.93
C ILE A 382 7.57 65.88 -44.24
N ASN A 383 8.86 65.54 -44.32
CA ASN A 383 9.90 66.50 -44.68
C ASN A 383 9.76 66.98 -46.13
N ALA A 384 9.49 66.09 -47.08
CA ALA A 384 9.27 66.47 -48.48
C ALA A 384 8.01 67.33 -48.69
N GLU A 385 6.95 67.15 -47.89
CA GLU A 385 5.78 68.03 -47.91
C GLU A 385 6.06 69.38 -47.23
N LYS A 386 6.82 69.41 -46.13
CA LYS A 386 7.27 70.66 -45.49
C LYS A 386 8.20 71.47 -46.39
N ASP A 387 9.12 70.84 -47.10
CA ASP A 387 10.01 71.48 -48.08
C ASP A 387 9.22 72.03 -49.28
N ARG A 388 8.22 71.28 -49.79
CA ARG A 388 7.30 71.80 -50.82
C ARG A 388 6.48 72.98 -50.33
N ALA A 389 5.95 72.91 -49.10
CA ALA A 389 5.20 74.00 -48.50
C ALA A 389 6.07 75.25 -48.29
N ALA A 390 7.34 75.08 -47.91
CA ALA A 390 8.31 76.16 -47.82
C ALA A 390 8.61 76.77 -49.20
N GLN A 391 8.86 75.96 -50.23
CA GLN A 391 9.09 76.42 -51.60
C GLN A 391 7.87 77.17 -52.18
N ILE A 392 6.64 76.70 -51.90
CA ILE A 392 5.41 77.40 -52.30
C ILE A 392 5.28 78.73 -51.55
N ALA A 393 5.56 78.77 -50.24
CA ALA A 393 5.51 79.99 -49.44
C ALA A 393 6.61 81.00 -49.81
N GLU A 394 7.76 80.55 -50.30
CA GLU A 394 8.85 81.39 -50.78
C GLU A 394 8.59 81.90 -52.21
N THR A 395 8.03 81.05 -53.09
CA THR A 395 7.53 81.48 -54.42
C THR A 395 6.47 82.57 -54.26
N ALA A 396 5.48 82.38 -53.38
CA ALA A 396 4.44 83.36 -53.08
C ALA A 396 4.96 84.68 -52.46
N ARG A 397 6.16 84.68 -51.85
CA ARG A 397 6.84 85.92 -51.44
C ARG A 397 7.56 86.59 -52.61
N SER A 398 8.15 85.81 -53.52
CA SER A 398 8.86 86.36 -54.69
C SER A 398 7.92 87.05 -55.69
N GLU A 399 6.67 86.60 -55.83
CA GLU A 399 5.66 87.27 -56.67
C GLU A 399 5.15 88.61 -56.08
N THR A 400 5.49 88.94 -54.83
CA THR A 400 5.10 90.21 -54.17
C THR A 400 6.17 91.31 -54.21
N SER A 401 7.24 91.17 -55.00
CA SER A 401 8.32 92.17 -55.05
C SER A 401 8.92 92.42 -56.44
N ASP A 402 8.24 93.22 -57.27
CA ASP A 402 8.85 93.88 -58.44
C ASP A 402 8.22 95.28 -58.69
N PRO A 403 8.99 96.39 -58.73
CA PRO A 403 8.44 97.76 -58.86
C PRO A 403 8.86 98.52 -60.14
N SER A 404 8.01 99.47 -60.58
CA SER A 404 8.21 100.47 -61.68
C SER A 404 8.35 99.91 -63.12
N SER A 405 8.08 100.63 -64.22
CA SER A 405 7.19 101.77 -64.60
C SER A 405 7.11 101.79 -66.16
N ASP A 406 6.47 102.67 -66.94
CA ASP A 406 5.73 103.96 -66.84
C ASP A 406 4.61 103.95 -67.93
N ALA A 407 3.43 104.53 -67.76
CA ALA A 407 3.04 105.94 -67.91
C ALA A 407 3.17 106.57 -69.34
N ASP A 408 2.13 106.39 -70.17
CA ASP A 408 1.62 107.32 -71.21
C ASP A 408 0.15 106.91 -71.49
N GLY A 409 -0.90 107.76 -71.47
CA GLY A 409 -1.27 108.78 -72.47
C GLY A 409 -2.52 108.29 -73.26
N GLY A 410 -3.62 109.03 -73.45
CA GLY A 410 -4.00 110.38 -72.99
C GLY A 410 -5.42 110.78 -73.48
N GLU A 411 -5.71 112.09 -73.45
CA GLU A 411 -6.88 112.80 -74.02
C GLU A 411 -8.28 112.66 -73.35
N GLN A 412 -9.19 113.57 -73.74
CA GLN A 412 -10.43 113.94 -73.03
C GLN A 412 -11.59 114.22 -74.01
N GLN A 413 -12.82 113.89 -73.59
CA GLN A 413 -14.01 114.75 -73.74
C GLN A 413 -15.17 114.31 -72.84
#